data_AF-A0A096GRW7-F1
#
_entry.id   AF-A0A096GRW7-F1
#
_cell.length_a   1.000
_cell.length_b   1.000
_cell.length_c   1.000
_cell.angle_alpha   90.00
_cell.angle_beta   90.00
_cell.angle_gamma   90.00
#
_symmetry.space_group_name_H-M   'P 1'
#
loop_
_entity.id
_entity.type
_entity.pdbx_description
1 polymer ?
#
loop_
_entity_poly.entity_id
_entity_poly.type
_entity_poly.pdbx_seq_one_letter_code
_entity_poly.pdbx_strand_id
1 'polypeptide(L)'
;MSPFDNAVIHRERLAQMFHFEYRLESYMPEAQRKYGYFCLPILWQGEFVGRIDCKADRIAACFHVHNQFLEQGWVPDTAFHQGMQNAVGELARFCGCTEVR
;
A
#
# COMPACT_ATOMS: atom_id res chain seq x y z
N MET A 1 2.09 -1.11 4.66
CA MET A 1 1.84 -2.12 5.70
C MET A 1 1.42 -3.45 5.09
N SER A 2 1.63 -4.56 5.79
CA SER A 2 1.12 -5.87 5.33
C SER A 2 -0.41 -5.93 5.41
N PRO A 3 -1.11 -6.51 4.44
CA PRO A 3 -2.55 -6.79 4.52
C PRO A 3 -2.91 -7.71 5.70
N PHE A 4 -1.93 -8.47 6.19
CA PHE A 4 -2.07 -9.43 7.28
C PHE A 4 -1.59 -8.88 8.63
N ASP A 5 -1.27 -7.60 8.71
CA ASP A 5 -0.98 -6.94 9.97
C ASP A 5 -2.21 -6.99 10.91
N ASN A 6 -2.00 -7.19 12.21
CA ASN A 6 -3.09 -7.25 13.19
C ASN A 6 -3.94 -5.96 13.22
N ALA A 7 -3.36 -4.82 12.86
CA ALA A 7 -4.09 -3.57 12.72
C ALA A 7 -5.04 -3.55 11.51
N VAL A 8 -4.76 -4.37 10.48
CA VAL A 8 -5.46 -4.34 9.18
C VAL A 8 -6.41 -5.52 9.00
N ILE A 9 -6.01 -6.71 9.46
CA ILE A 9 -6.72 -7.97 9.19
C ILE A 9 -8.17 -7.98 9.71
N HIS A 10 -8.44 -7.22 10.78
CA HIS A 10 -9.78 -7.01 11.32
C HIS A 10 -10.46 -5.79 10.71
N ARG A 11 -11.08 -5.98 9.53
CA ARG A 11 -11.72 -4.90 8.74
C ARG A 11 -12.72 -4.03 9.53
N GLU A 12 -13.51 -4.63 10.41
CA GLU A 12 -14.55 -3.90 11.18
C GLU A 12 -13.91 -2.96 12.18
N ARG A 13 -12.85 -3.42 12.85
CA ARG A 13 -12.06 -2.61 13.78
C ARG A 13 -11.31 -1.50 13.04
N LEU A 14 -10.73 -1.82 11.88
CA LEU A 14 -10.03 -0.84 11.04
C LEU A 14 -10.97 0.29 10.61
N ALA A 15 -12.18 -0.05 10.16
CA ALA A 15 -13.21 0.92 9.80
C ALA A 15 -13.70 1.74 11.00
N GLN A 16 -13.91 1.11 12.17
CA GLN A 16 -14.40 1.80 13.37
C GLN A 16 -13.36 2.72 14.00
N MET A 17 -12.08 2.31 14.04
CA MET A 17 -11.03 3.06 14.73
C MET A 17 -10.34 4.08 13.83
N PHE A 18 -10.24 3.80 12.52
CA PHE A 18 -9.45 4.61 11.59
C PHE A 18 -10.27 5.13 10.42
N HIS A 19 -11.58 4.86 10.38
CA HIS A 19 -12.46 5.26 9.27
C HIS A 19 -11.95 4.82 7.89
N PHE A 20 -11.23 3.69 7.86
CA PHE A 20 -10.53 3.21 6.67
C PHE A 20 -11.11 1.87 6.20
N GLU A 21 -11.77 1.89 5.04
CA GLU A 21 -12.28 0.68 4.41
C GLU A 21 -11.17 0.03 3.57
N TYR A 22 -10.83 -1.20 3.93
CA TYR A 22 -9.79 -1.97 3.26
C TYR A 22 -10.19 -3.43 3.10
N ARG A 23 -9.86 -3.97 1.94
CA ARG A 23 -9.96 -5.40 1.61
C ARG A 23 -8.82 -5.77 0.68
N LEU A 24 -8.21 -6.92 0.93
CA LEU A 24 -7.26 -7.52 -0.01
C LEU A 24 -8.03 -8.12 -1.19
N GLU A 25 -7.76 -7.64 -2.40
CA GLU A 25 -8.50 -8.00 -3.61
C GLU A 25 -7.78 -9.06 -4.47
N SER A 26 -6.72 -9.70 -3.94
CA SER A 26 -5.98 -10.76 -4.63
C SER A 26 -6.84 -11.97 -4.99
N TYR A 27 -7.95 -12.14 -4.27
CA TYR A 27 -8.94 -13.20 -4.47
C TYR A 27 -10.07 -12.80 -5.43
N MET A 28 -10.13 -11.53 -5.84
CA MET A 28 -11.17 -11.05 -6.76
C MET A 28 -10.70 -11.15 -8.22
N PRO A 29 -11.61 -11.42 -9.17
CA PRO A 29 -11.33 -11.28 -10.60
C PRO A 29 -10.85 -9.86 -10.90
N GLU A 30 -9.92 -9.71 -11.84
CA GLU A 30 -9.28 -8.43 -12.17
C GLU A 30 -10.28 -7.30 -12.46
N ALA A 31 -11.32 -7.60 -13.24
CA ALA A 31 -12.36 -6.64 -13.59
C ALA A 31 -13.22 -6.14 -12.40
N GLN A 32 -13.15 -6.80 -11.24
CA GLN A 32 -13.90 -6.42 -10.04
C GLN A 32 -13.02 -5.74 -8.98
N ARG A 33 -11.71 -5.59 -9.24
CA ARG A 33 -10.78 -4.95 -8.30
C ARG A 33 -10.98 -3.44 -8.33
N LYS A 34 -10.99 -2.81 -7.16
CA LYS A 34 -11.03 -1.35 -7.00
C LYS A 34 -9.62 -0.76 -6.88
N TYR A 35 -8.73 -1.45 -6.17
CA TYR A 35 -7.42 -0.92 -5.80
C TYR A 35 -6.24 -1.75 -6.31
N GLY A 36 -6.46 -2.98 -6.79
CA GLY A 36 -5.43 -3.80 -7.42
C GLY A 36 -5.19 -5.13 -6.72
N TYR A 37 -4.27 -5.92 -7.25
CA TYR A 37 -4.11 -7.32 -6.86
C TYR A 37 -3.61 -7.48 -5.42
N PHE A 38 -2.55 -6.78 -5.04
CA PHE A 38 -1.93 -6.91 -3.72
C PHE A 38 -1.69 -5.53 -3.11
N CYS A 39 -2.77 -4.75 -3.02
CA CYS A 39 -2.70 -3.37 -2.58
C CYS A 39 -2.39 -3.28 -1.09
N LEU A 40 -1.32 -2.55 -0.73
CA LEU A 40 -0.85 -2.38 0.64
C LEU A 40 -1.43 -1.10 1.26
N PRO A 41 -1.92 -1.11 2.52
CA PRO A 41 -2.26 0.12 3.22
C PRO A 41 -1.04 1.00 3.48
N ILE A 42 -1.23 2.32 3.35
CA ILE A 42 -0.25 3.35 3.70
C ILE A 42 -0.63 3.90 5.07
N LEU A 43 0.23 3.68 6.07
CA LEU A 43 0.10 4.27 7.40
C LEU A 43 1.13 5.40 7.52
N TRP A 44 0.66 6.59 7.85
CA TRP A 44 1.50 7.78 8.01
C TRP A 44 1.10 8.50 9.29
N GLN A 45 2.06 8.70 10.19
CA GLN A 45 1.86 9.41 11.47
C GLN A 45 0.64 8.93 12.29
N GLY A 46 0.34 7.63 12.23
CA GLY A 46 -0.78 7.02 12.96
C GLY A 46 -2.11 6.98 12.21
N GLU A 47 -2.17 7.51 10.98
CA GLU A 47 -3.37 7.53 10.15
C GLU A 47 -3.22 6.66 8.90
N PHE A 48 -4.30 6.00 8.48
CA PHE A 48 -4.34 5.31 7.19
C PHE A 48 -4.70 6.31 6.10
N VAL A 49 -3.69 6.71 5.33
CA VAL A 49 -3.81 7.83 4.38
C VAL A 49 -4.02 7.37 2.94
N GLY A 50 -3.96 6.07 2.69
CA GLY A 50 -4.14 5.53 1.36
C GLY A 50 -3.72 4.08 1.19
N ARG A 51 -3.53 3.70 -0.07
CA ARG A 51 -3.18 2.37 -0.54
C ARG A 51 -2.17 2.46 -1.69
N ILE A 52 -1.29 1.47 -1.81
CA ILE A 52 -0.33 1.37 -2.91
C ILE A 52 -0.37 -0.05 -3.50
N ASP A 53 -0.66 -0.15 -4.79
CA ASP A 53 -0.59 -1.41 -5.53
C ASP A 53 0.81 -1.58 -6.09
N CYS A 54 1.52 -2.59 -5.61
CA CYS A 54 2.90 -2.81 -5.97
C CYS A 54 3.23 -4.30 -6.06
N LYS A 55 4.25 -4.62 -6.85
CA LYS A 55 4.68 -5.99 -7.12
C LYS A 55 6.18 -6.07 -7.28
N ALA A 56 6.81 -6.99 -6.56
CA ALA A 56 8.21 -7.33 -6.75
C ALA A 56 8.38 -8.35 -7.88
N ASP A 57 9.04 -7.96 -8.96
CA ASP A 57 9.61 -8.88 -9.95
C ASP A 57 11.06 -9.18 -9.54
N ARG A 58 11.24 -10.30 -8.84
CA ARG A 58 12.56 -10.71 -8.34
C ARG A 58 13.48 -11.23 -9.43
N ILE A 59 12.94 -11.68 -10.56
CA ILE A 59 13.77 -12.15 -11.70
C ILE A 59 14.41 -10.93 -12.37
N ALA A 60 13.62 -9.88 -12.57
CA ALA A 60 14.11 -8.61 -13.11
C ALA A 60 14.78 -7.70 -12.06
N ALA A 61 14.78 -8.09 -10.78
CA ALA A 61 15.17 -7.26 -9.63
C ALA A 61 14.47 -5.88 -9.61
N CYS A 62 13.22 -5.82 -10.08
CA CYS A 62 12.45 -4.60 -10.27
C CYS A 62 11.20 -4.61 -9.39
N PHE A 63 11.01 -3.55 -8.62
CA PHE A 63 9.82 -3.33 -7.79
C PHE A 63 8.89 -2.37 -8.51
N HIS A 64 7.75 -2.89 -8.96
CA HIS A 64 6.75 -2.12 -9.69
C HIS A 64 5.76 -1.47 -8.73
N VAL A 65 5.55 -0.17 -8.88
CA VAL A 65 4.45 0.58 -8.27
C VAL A 65 3.42 0.86 -9.37
N HIS A 66 2.34 0.09 -9.37
CA HIS A 66 1.32 0.18 -10.40
C HIS A 66 0.39 1.37 -10.18
N ASN A 67 -0.07 1.55 -8.94
CA ASN A 67 -1.03 2.61 -8.60
C ASN A 67 -0.83 3.08 -7.16
N GLN A 68 -1.18 4.34 -6.91
CA GLN A 68 -1.28 4.92 -5.57
C GLN A 68 -2.67 5.57 -5.43
N PHE A 69 -3.34 5.26 -4.31
CA PHE A 69 -4.66 5.78 -3.99
C PHE A 69 -4.59 6.47 -2.63
N LEU A 70 -4.78 7.79 -2.59
CA LEU A 70 -4.86 8.53 -1.33
C LEU A 70 -6.33 8.66 -0.90
N GLU A 71 -6.57 8.72 0.40
CA GLU A 71 -7.91 8.93 0.94
C GLU A 71 -8.46 10.31 0.56
N GLN A 72 -9.77 10.38 0.35
CA GLN A 72 -10.41 11.62 -0.08
C GLN A 72 -10.24 12.73 0.96
N GLY A 73 -9.82 13.91 0.51
CA GLY A 73 -9.62 15.06 1.39
C GLY A 73 -8.28 15.07 2.13
N TRP A 74 -7.45 14.03 1.97
CA TRP A 74 -6.10 14.00 2.50
C TRP A 74 -5.10 14.56 1.47
N VAL A 75 -4.24 15.50 1.91
CA VAL A 75 -3.30 16.19 1.03
C VAL A 75 -1.86 15.88 1.48
N PRO A 76 -1.05 15.25 0.62
CA PRO A 76 0.34 14.95 0.96
C PRO A 76 1.18 16.23 1.04
N ASP A 77 2.04 16.29 2.05
CA ASP A 77 3.08 17.30 2.17
C ASP A 77 4.43 16.77 1.68
N THR A 78 5.44 17.64 1.67
CA THR A 78 6.80 17.27 1.25
C THR A 78 7.39 16.15 2.12
N ALA A 79 7.10 16.15 3.43
CA ALA A 79 7.59 15.14 4.35
C ALA A 79 7.02 13.76 4.03
N PHE A 80 5.73 13.67 3.71
CA PHE A 80 5.10 12.45 3.25
C PHE A 80 5.74 11.95 1.96
N HIS A 81 5.93 12.80 0.95
CA HIS A 81 6.51 12.36 -0.32
C HIS A 81 7.90 11.74 -0.12
N GLN A 82 8.74 12.37 0.72
CA GLN A 82 10.06 11.84 1.03
C GLN A 82 9.99 10.54 1.85
N GLY A 83 9.11 10.49 2.85
CA GLY A 83 8.87 9.29 3.64
C GLY A 83 8.38 8.11 2.79
N MET A 84 7.46 8.38 1.86
CA MET A 84 6.91 7.40 0.93
C MET A 84 7.99 6.84 0.00
N GLN A 85 8.82 7.71 -0.58
CA GLN A 85 9.96 7.30 -1.41
C GLN A 85 10.93 6.39 -0.64
N ASN A 86 11.26 6.76 0.60
CA ASN A 86 12.13 5.96 1.46
C ASN A 86 11.50 4.61 1.78
N ALA A 87 10.23 4.58 2.18
CA ALA A 87 9.51 3.35 2.53
C ALA A 87 9.38 2.39 1.34
N VAL A 88 9.08 2.90 0.14
CA VAL A 88 9.05 2.08 -1.08
C VAL A 88 10.44 1.54 -1.41
N GLY A 89 11.49 2.37 -1.30
CA GLY A 89 12.86 1.92 -1.52
C GLY A 89 13.33 0.86 -0.52
N GLU A 90 12.96 1.00 0.75
CA GLU A 90 13.18 -0.01 1.79
C GLU A 90 12.45 -1.32 1.50
N LEU A 91 11.17 -1.24 1.12
CA LEU A 91 10.37 -2.41 0.77
C LEU A 91 10.92 -3.11 -0.49
N ALA A 92 11.33 -2.36 -1.50
CA ALA A 92 11.95 -2.89 -2.72
C ALA A 92 13.22 -3.68 -2.37
N ARG A 93 14.12 -3.09 -1.57
CA ARG A 93 15.34 -3.77 -1.10
C ARG A 93 15.02 -5.02 -0.27
N PHE A 94 14.04 -4.94 0.63
CA PHE A 94 13.57 -6.08 1.41
C PHE A 94 13.07 -7.22 0.50
N CYS A 95 12.39 -6.88 -0.60
CA CYS A 95 11.94 -7.84 -1.60
C CYS A 95 13.04 -8.34 -2.56
N GLY A 96 14.29 -7.89 -2.40
CA GLY A 96 15.42 -8.26 -3.27
C GLY A 96 15.45 -7.52 -4.62
N CYS A 97 14.77 -6.38 -4.72
CA CYS A 97 14.75 -5.54 -5.91
C CYS A 97 15.74 -4.38 -5.75
N THR A 98 16.46 -4.05 -6.82
CA THR A 98 17.44 -2.95 -6.87
C THR A 98 16.89 -1.73 -7.59
N GLU A 99 15.84 -1.89 -8.38
CA GLU A 99 15.17 -0.81 -9.12
C GLU A 99 13.71 -0.68 -8.66
N VAL A 100 13.20 0.56 -8.61
CA VAL A 100 11.79 0.88 -8.38
C VAL A 100 11.26 1.57 -9.64
N ARG A 101 10.13 1.12 -10.15
CA ARG A 101 9.47 1.66 -11.35
C ARG A 101 8.01 1.98 -11.10
#